data_AF-A0A2A5SLC0-F1
#
_entry.id   AF-A0A2A5SLC0-F1
#
_cell.length_a   1.000
_cell.length_b   1.000
_cell.length_c   1.000
_cell.angle_alpha   90.00
_cell.angle_beta   90.00
_cell.angle_gamma   90.00
#
_symmetry.space_group_name_H-M   'P 1'
#
loop_
_entity.id
_entity.type
_entity.pdbx_description
1 polymer ?
#
loop_
_entity_poly.entity_id
_entity_poly.type
_entity_poly.pdbx_seq_one_letter_code
_entity_poly.pdbx_strand_id
1 'polypeptide(L)' 'MELLKNQLEAANFWETVLAGIDFSTNQFQRMEVTPQLAKNMKISLSQAPFFTSLFGIEII' A
#
# COMPACT_ATOMS: atom_id res chain seq x y z
N MET A 1 -15.03 6.28 0.78
CA MET A 1 -14.96 4.88 0.31
C MET A 1 -14.14 4.11 1.34
N GLU A 2 -14.70 3.05 1.91
CA GLU A 2 -13.99 2.23 2.90
C GLU A 2 -13.52 0.93 2.23
N LEU A 3 -12.22 0.65 2.33
CA LEU A 3 -11.61 -0.61 1.89
C LEU A 3 -11.23 -1.39 3.13
N LEU A 4 -12.13 -2.25 3.61
CA LEU A 4 -11.95 -2.98 4.85
C LEU A 4 -11.88 -4.49 4.60
N LYS A 5 -10.85 -5.14 5.16
CA LYS A 5 -10.71 -6.61 5.21
C LYS A 5 -10.74 -7.30 3.83
N ASN A 6 -10.27 -6.63 2.78
CA ASN A 6 -10.17 -7.22 1.44
C ASN A 6 -8.83 -7.97 1.26
N GLN A 7 -8.83 -8.90 0.31
CA GLN A 7 -7.61 -9.43 -0.28
C GLN A 7 -7.26 -8.66 -1.54
N LEU A 8 -6.06 -8.07 -1.57
CA LEU A 8 -5.61 -7.15 -2.62
C LEU A 8 -4.30 -7.64 -3.27
N GLU A 9 -3.95 -8.92 -3.13
CA GLU A 9 -2.77 -9.48 -3.78
C GLU A 9 -2.80 -9.24 -5.29
N ALA A 10 -1.71 -8.67 -5.81
CA ALA A 10 -1.54 -8.29 -7.22
C ALA A 10 -2.60 -7.30 -7.75
N ALA A 11 -3.32 -6.60 -6.86
CA ALA A 11 -4.21 -5.52 -7.28
C ALA A 11 -3.42 -4.39 -7.96
N ASN A 12 -4.04 -3.78 -8.98
CA ASN A 12 -3.43 -2.69 -9.72
C ASN A 12 -4.09 -1.35 -9.35
N PHE A 13 -3.31 -0.48 -8.72
CA PHE A 13 -3.66 0.89 -8.38
C PHE A 13 -2.70 1.89 -9.05
N TRP A 14 -2.12 1.52 -10.19
CA TRP A 14 -1.35 2.44 -11.04
C TRP A 14 -2.21 3.66 -11.37
N GLU A 15 -1.61 4.86 -11.29
CA GLU A 15 -2.26 6.15 -11.53
C GLU A 15 -3.52 6.43 -10.68
N THR A 16 -3.73 5.67 -9.59
CA THR A 16 -4.84 5.86 -8.66
C THR A 16 -4.41 6.69 -7.45
N VAL A 17 -5.20 7.70 -7.10
CA VAL A 17 -4.96 8.49 -5.87
C VAL A 17 -5.36 7.68 -4.65
N LEU A 18 -4.35 7.22 -3.89
CA LEU A 18 -4.53 6.49 -2.63
C LEU A 18 -4.27 7.36 -1.39
N ALA A 19 -4.00 8.66 -1.59
CA ALA A 19 -3.60 9.56 -0.53
C ALA A 19 -4.64 9.62 0.59
N GLY A 20 -4.21 9.38 1.83
CA GLY A 20 -5.06 9.40 3.01
C GLY A 20 -5.98 8.19 3.20
N ILE A 21 -5.97 7.20 2.30
CA ILE A 21 -6.78 5.98 2.45
C ILE A 21 -6.13 5.05 3.48
N ASP A 22 -6.97 4.36 4.25
CA ASP A 22 -6.53 3.37 5.23
C ASP A 22 -6.56 1.95 4.65
N PHE A 23 -5.37 1.36 4.47
CA PHE A 23 -5.17 0.00 3.99
C PHE A 23 -4.79 -0.98 5.11
N SER A 24 -4.71 -0.51 6.37
CA SER A 24 -4.17 -1.28 7.49
C SER A 24 -4.91 -2.58 7.80
N THR A 25 -6.17 -2.72 7.35
CA THR A 25 -6.99 -3.93 7.55
C THR A 25 -7.03 -4.86 6.34
N ASN A 26 -6.49 -4.44 5.19
CA ASN A 26 -6.44 -5.27 3.98
C ASN A 26 -5.18 -6.15 3.97
N GLN A 27 -5.22 -7.21 3.19
CA GLN A 27 -4.12 -8.16 3.06
C GLN A 27 -3.53 -8.11 1.65
N PHE A 28 -2.20 -8.06 1.55
CA PHE A 28 -1.42 -8.16 0.32
C PHE A 28 0.06 -8.36 0.65
N GLN A 29 0.81 -9.00 -0.23
CA GLN A 29 2.27 -8.98 -0.26
C GLN A 29 2.78 -8.09 -1.39
N ARG A 30 2.07 -8.05 -2.51
CA ARG A 30 2.38 -7.20 -3.67
C ARG A 30 1.13 -6.53 -4.20
N MET A 31 1.32 -5.32 -4.73
CA MET A 31 0.34 -4.55 -5.49
C MET A 31 1.10 -3.60 -6.42
N GLU A 32 0.44 -3.12 -7.48
CA GLU A 32 0.99 -2.03 -8.29
C GLU A 32 0.48 -0.71 -7.76
N VAL A 33 1.39 0.23 -7.48
CA VAL A 33 1.07 1.58 -7.00
C VAL A 33 1.97 2.60 -7.66
N THR A 34 1.47 3.82 -7.78
CA THR A 34 2.30 4.99 -8.06
C THR A 34 2.69 5.63 -6.73
N PRO A 35 3.95 5.50 -6.23
CA PRO A 35 4.31 5.90 -4.85
C PRO A 35 3.97 7.36 -4.51
N GLN A 36 4.07 8.26 -5.49
CA GLN A 36 3.78 9.68 -5.33
C GLN A 36 2.29 9.97 -5.06
N LEU A 37 1.39 9.06 -5.47
CA LEU A 37 -0.06 9.15 -5.26
C LEU A 37 -0.54 8.44 -4.00
N ALA A 38 0.35 7.71 -3.31
CA ALA A 38 0.09 6.99 -2.06
C ALA A 38 0.46 7.79 -0.79
N LYS A 39 0.77 9.09 -0.93
CA LYS A 39 1.20 9.94 0.20
C LYS A 39 0.17 9.93 1.33
N ASN A 40 0.64 9.84 2.57
CA ASN A 40 -0.19 9.84 3.78
C ASN A 40 -1.22 8.69 3.87
N MET A 41 -1.12 7.65 3.04
CA MET A 41 -1.91 6.44 3.25
C MET A 41 -1.57 5.80 4.60
N LYS A 42 -2.53 5.12 5.21
CA LYS A 42 -2.29 4.35 6.44
C LYS A 42 -2.09 2.89 6.09
N ILE A 43 -1.08 2.30 6.69
CA ILE A 43 -0.69 0.91 6.49
C ILE A 43 -0.51 0.25 7.85
N SER A 44 -0.60 -1.08 7.89
CA SER A 44 -0.15 -1.85 9.04
C SER A 44 1.37 -1.99 9.03
N LEU A 45 1.96 -2.31 10.18
CA LEU A 45 3.41 -2.54 10.27
C LEU A 45 3.89 -3.65 9.31
N SER A 46 3.09 -4.70 9.12
CA SER A 46 3.43 -5.82 8.23
C SER A 46 3.47 -5.43 6.75
N GLN A 47 2.85 -4.31 6.37
CA GLN A 47 2.84 -3.79 5.00
C GLN A 47 4.04 -2.86 4.73
N ALA A 48 4.73 -2.37 5.77
CA ALA A 48 5.85 -1.45 5.63
C ALA A 48 6.96 -1.95 4.68
N PRO A 49 7.37 -3.25 4.70
CA PRO A 49 8.40 -3.75 3.79
C PRO A 49 8.07 -3.56 2.30
N PHE A 50 6.80 -3.72 1.92
CA PHE A 50 6.38 -3.49 0.54
C PHE A 50 6.62 -2.02 0.15
N PHE A 51 6.16 -1.08 0.98
CA PHE A 51 6.29 0.35 0.65
C PHE A 51 7.73 0.85 0.72
N THR A 52 8.55 0.39 1.67
CA THR A 52 9.98 0.77 1.72
C THR A 52 10.75 0.25 0.51
N SER A 53 10.40 -0.93 0.00
CA SER A 53 11.04 -1.52 -1.19
C SER A 53 10.84 -0.67 -2.46
N LEU A 54 9.72 0.06 -2.57
CA LEU A 54 9.45 0.98 -3.69
C LEU A 54 10.45 2.14 -3.77
N PHE A 55 11.14 2.43 -2.67
CA PHE A 55 12.16 3.46 -2.58
C PHE A 55 13.58 2.88 -2.46
N GLY A 56 13.74 1.56 -2.61
CA GLY A 56 15.03 0.89 -2.44
C GLY A 56 15.56 0.91 -1.00
N ILE A 57 14.67 1.03 -0.01
CA ILE A 57 15.04 1.05 1.41
C ILE A 57 14.94 -0.36 1.99
N GLU A 58 16.03 -0.81 2.61
CA GLU A 58 16.09 -2.06 3.37
C GLU A 58 15.73 -1.84 4.84
N ILE A 59 14.94 -2.75 5.41
CA ILE A 59 14.59 -2.78 6.85
C ILE A 59 15.46 -3.87 7.50
N ILE A 60 16.14 -3.53 8.61
CA ILE A 60 17.03 -4.42 9.39
C ILE A 60 16.36 -4.84 10.70
#